data_AF-A0AAU1GPF0-F1
#
_entry.id   AF-A0AAU1GPF0-F1
#
_cell.length_a   1.000
_cell.length_b   1.000
_cell.length_c   1.000
_cell.angle_alpha   90.00
_cell.angle_beta   90.00
_cell.angle_gamma   90.00
#
_symmetry.space_group_name_H-M   'P 1'
#
loop_
_entity.id
_entity.type
_entity.pdbx_description
1 polymer ?
#
loop_
_entity_poly.entity_id
_entity_poly.type
_entity_poly.pdbx_seq_one_letter_code
_entity_poly.pdbx_strand_id
1 'polypeptide(L)'
;MYGSHNGRFGMRGVCVAAAGAVLLLAGCGSSGDGDGEGGSGGKNPAAIGQQPKGADPYWVNPDGNAARQVGRYTEDGNEKDAALIRRIARQPVGEWIGTDNPEAEAKGFTEAAEKADREALLVLYNIPHRDCGQFSKGGAADGDAYRAWLDSVAKGIGDRGATVVLEPDAVLHLVDGCTPQEFHEERYDLLKGAVERLKQLPGTKVYLDAGNAGWHTPDALFQPLQQAGLGAADGFAVNVSNFQTTAVSKDFGKRLSAKVGNKPFVIDTSRNGNGPYTGGAPEETWCNPPGRALGETPTTSTGDELVDAYLWIKRPGESDGDCRGGPKAGAWWPEYALGLARGTE
;
A
#
# COMPACT_ATOMS: atom_id res chain seq x y z
N MET A 1 -8.20 2.43 63.24
CA MET A 1 -9.40 3.26 63.43
C MET A 1 -10.25 3.16 62.17
N TYR A 2 -11.35 2.41 62.24
CA TYR A 2 -12.74 2.86 61.98
C TYR A 2 -12.98 3.36 60.54
N GLY A 3 -13.89 2.81 59.72
CA GLY A 3 -14.90 1.77 59.93
C GLY A 3 -15.70 1.54 58.63
N SER A 4 -16.23 0.32 58.51
CA SER A 4 -17.06 -0.26 57.43
C SER A 4 -18.47 0.34 57.35
N HIS A 5 -19.16 0.21 56.20
CA HIS A 5 -20.62 -0.02 56.11
C HIS A 5 -20.99 -0.89 54.87
N ASN A 6 -21.52 -2.09 55.15
CA ASN A 6 -22.48 -2.87 54.34
C ASN A 6 -23.80 -2.05 54.18
N GLY A 7 -24.73 -2.22 53.24
CA GLY A 7 -25.08 -3.24 52.25
C GLY A 7 -26.61 -3.48 52.27
N ARG A 8 -27.31 -3.52 51.12
CA ARG A 8 -28.42 -4.46 50.74
C ARG A 8 -29.39 -3.96 49.65
N PHE A 9 -29.48 -4.79 48.60
CA PHE A 9 -30.65 -5.37 47.90
C PHE A 9 -31.84 -4.52 47.39
N GLY A 10 -32.07 -4.64 46.07
CA GLY A 10 -33.38 -4.51 45.41
C GLY A 10 -33.35 -5.24 44.05
N MET A 11 -34.26 -6.19 43.86
CA MET A 11 -34.36 -7.16 42.75
C MET A 11 -35.50 -6.76 41.78
N ARG A 12 -35.35 -7.07 40.48
CA ARG A 12 -36.35 -7.21 39.37
C ARG A 12 -35.76 -6.56 38.10
N GLY A 13 -35.87 -7.09 36.89
CA GLY A 13 -36.54 -8.26 36.32
C GLY A 13 -36.20 -8.29 34.83
N VAL A 14 -36.16 -9.48 34.24
CA VAL A 14 -35.87 -9.74 32.82
C VAL A 14 -37.07 -9.34 31.96
N CYS A 15 -36.83 -8.64 30.85
CA CYS A 15 -37.72 -8.63 29.68
C CYS A 15 -36.87 -8.61 28.39
N VAL A 16 -36.98 -9.68 27.61
CA VAL A 16 -36.53 -9.80 26.23
C VAL A 16 -37.57 -9.12 25.34
N ALA A 17 -37.13 -8.30 24.37
CA ALA A 17 -37.99 -7.84 23.28
C ALA A 17 -37.22 -7.94 21.96
N ALA A 18 -37.69 -8.86 21.11
CA ALA A 18 -37.30 -9.00 19.72
C ALA A 18 -38.17 -8.06 18.84
N ALA A 19 -37.54 -7.42 17.86
CA ALA A 19 -38.18 -6.83 16.68
C ALA A 19 -37.11 -6.83 15.58
N GLY A 20 -37.29 -7.33 14.37
CA GLY A 20 -38.49 -7.56 13.58
C GLY A 20 -38.22 -6.95 12.20
N ALA A 21 -37.72 -7.77 11.27
CA ALA A 21 -37.38 -7.35 9.91
C ALA A 21 -38.64 -7.02 9.09
N VAL A 22 -38.60 -5.95 8.30
CA VAL A 22 -39.62 -5.64 7.29
C VAL A 22 -38.97 -5.68 5.91
N LEU A 23 -39.32 -6.71 5.16
CA LEU A 23 -39.18 -6.84 3.71
C LEU A 23 -40.34 -6.08 3.04
N LEU A 24 -40.04 -5.24 2.05
CA LEU A 24 -41.03 -4.75 1.09
C LEU A 24 -40.57 -5.13 -0.32
N LEU A 25 -41.29 -6.09 -0.91
CA LEU A 25 -41.33 -6.39 -2.34
C LEU A 25 -42.77 -6.19 -2.82
N ALA A 26 -42.96 -5.28 -3.79
CA ALA A 26 -44.01 -5.26 -4.82
C ALA A 26 -43.80 -3.97 -5.64
N GLY A 27 -43.88 -3.94 -6.97
CA GLY A 27 -44.38 -4.93 -7.91
C GLY A 27 -44.07 -4.57 -9.37
N CYS A 28 -44.49 -5.47 -10.25
CA CYS A 28 -44.22 -5.51 -11.69
C CYS A 28 -45.04 -4.52 -12.52
N GLY A 29 -44.40 -3.96 -13.56
CA GLY A 29 -44.81 -4.13 -14.97
C GLY A 29 -45.81 -3.15 -15.60
N SER A 30 -45.38 -2.43 -16.65
CA SER A 30 -46.09 -2.36 -17.95
C SER A 30 -45.21 -1.79 -19.06
N SER A 31 -45.43 -2.28 -20.27
CA SER A 31 -44.69 -2.13 -21.53
C SER A 31 -45.20 -0.95 -22.38
N GLY A 32 -44.33 -0.37 -23.23
CA GLY A 32 -44.79 0.41 -24.40
C GLY A 32 -43.82 1.50 -24.89
N ASP A 33 -43.11 1.17 -25.97
CA ASP A 33 -42.61 2.01 -27.08
C ASP A 33 -41.78 3.28 -26.84
N GLY A 34 -40.49 3.15 -27.22
CA GLY A 34 -39.83 3.98 -28.24
C GLY A 34 -39.88 5.50 -28.10
N ASP A 35 -38.78 6.09 -27.65
CA ASP A 35 -38.10 7.13 -28.42
C ASP A 35 -36.63 7.21 -27.97
N GLY A 36 -35.73 7.24 -28.95
CA GLY A 36 -34.31 7.37 -28.74
C GLY A 36 -33.96 8.80 -28.37
N GLU A 37 -33.61 9.01 -27.09
CA GLU A 37 -32.84 10.17 -26.68
C GLU A 37 -31.50 9.72 -26.12
N GLY A 38 -30.43 10.12 -26.81
CA GLY A 38 -29.07 10.04 -26.33
C GLY A 38 -28.92 10.89 -25.07
N GLY A 39 -29.21 10.28 -23.93
CA GLY A 39 -28.88 10.82 -22.62
C GLY A 39 -27.37 10.77 -22.44
N SER A 40 -26.71 11.90 -22.72
CA SER A 40 -25.41 12.23 -22.14
C SER A 40 -25.57 12.25 -20.62
N GLY A 41 -25.53 11.06 -20.00
CA GLY A 41 -25.45 10.90 -18.55
C GLY A 41 -24.22 11.65 -18.07
N GLY A 42 -24.44 12.81 -17.45
CA GLY A 42 -23.38 13.65 -16.92
C GLY A 42 -22.50 12.82 -16.01
N LYS A 43 -21.31 12.44 -16.50
CA LYS A 43 -20.33 11.74 -15.68
C LYS A 43 -20.01 12.67 -14.52
N ASN A 44 -20.20 12.18 -13.29
CA ASN A 44 -19.83 12.92 -12.08
C ASN A 44 -18.35 13.36 -12.23
N PRO A 45 -18.04 14.67 -12.25
CA PRO A 45 -16.68 15.17 -12.46
C PRO A 45 -15.70 14.75 -11.35
N ALA A 46 -16.20 14.30 -10.20
CA ALA A 46 -15.40 13.72 -9.12
C ALA A 46 -15.14 12.21 -9.29
N ALA A 47 -15.83 11.52 -10.20
CA ALA A 47 -15.69 10.07 -10.34
C ALA A 47 -14.28 9.68 -10.85
N ILE A 48 -13.65 8.77 -10.11
CA ILE A 48 -12.37 8.17 -10.46
C ILE A 48 -12.63 6.82 -11.13
N GLY A 49 -12.11 6.67 -12.36
CA GLY A 49 -12.22 5.45 -13.14
C GLY A 49 -10.90 4.67 -13.18
N GLN A 50 -10.99 3.42 -13.62
CA GLN A 50 -9.83 2.56 -13.86
C GLN A 50 -8.98 3.06 -15.02
N GLN A 51 -7.66 2.82 -14.97
CA GLN A 51 -6.78 3.04 -16.11
C GLN A 51 -7.02 2.00 -17.23
N PRO A 52 -6.61 2.30 -18.48
CA PRO A 52 -6.61 1.31 -19.54
C PRO A 52 -5.80 0.07 -19.13
N LYS A 53 -6.40 -1.12 -19.19
CA LYS A 53 -5.78 -2.37 -18.71
C LYS A 53 -4.43 -2.70 -19.38
N GLY A 54 -4.19 -2.17 -20.59
CA GLY A 54 -2.92 -2.33 -21.30
C GLY A 54 -1.80 -1.41 -20.81
N ALA A 55 -2.11 -0.35 -20.05
CA ALA A 55 -1.10 0.51 -19.43
C ALA A 55 -0.55 -0.15 -18.16
N ASP A 56 -1.47 -0.61 -17.30
CA ASP A 56 -1.20 -1.38 -16.10
C ASP A 56 -2.42 -2.29 -15.77
N PRO A 57 -2.21 -3.45 -15.12
CA PRO A 57 -3.29 -4.37 -14.77
C PRO A 57 -3.98 -4.05 -13.43
N TYR A 58 -3.57 -2.99 -12.74
CA TYR A 58 -3.88 -2.79 -11.33
C TYR A 58 -5.17 -2.00 -11.10
N TRP A 59 -5.79 -2.28 -9.97
CA TRP A 59 -7.01 -1.61 -9.55
C TRP A 59 -6.73 -0.20 -9.02
N VAL A 60 -7.47 0.77 -9.55
CA VAL A 60 -7.57 2.13 -9.01
C VAL A 60 -8.68 2.13 -7.97
N ASN A 61 -8.34 2.40 -6.70
CA ASN A 61 -9.33 2.51 -5.64
C ASN A 61 -10.12 3.83 -5.77
N PRO A 62 -11.41 3.79 -6.15
CA PRO A 62 -12.21 5.00 -6.36
C PRO A 62 -12.55 5.71 -5.05
N ASP A 63 -12.34 5.05 -3.91
CA ASP A 63 -12.61 5.56 -2.57
C ASP A 63 -11.33 5.88 -1.79
N GLY A 64 -10.15 5.81 -2.43
CA GLY A 64 -8.86 6.11 -1.80
C GLY A 64 -8.73 7.55 -1.30
N ASN A 65 -7.69 7.83 -0.50
CA ASN A 65 -7.45 9.16 0.10
C ASN A 65 -7.45 10.30 -0.93
N ALA A 66 -6.73 10.13 -2.04
CA ALA A 66 -6.69 11.11 -3.12
C ALA A 66 -8.06 11.28 -3.80
N ALA A 67 -8.80 10.20 -4.05
CA ALA A 67 -10.13 10.26 -4.66
C ALA A 67 -11.13 11.02 -3.79
N ARG A 68 -11.15 10.74 -2.48
CA ARG A 68 -11.95 11.50 -1.50
C ARG A 68 -11.58 12.98 -1.48
N GLN A 69 -10.29 13.30 -1.60
CA GLN A 69 -9.83 14.68 -1.65
C GLN A 69 -10.22 15.40 -2.95
N VAL A 70 -10.25 14.71 -4.10
CA VAL A 70 -10.84 15.25 -5.35
C VAL A 70 -12.31 15.60 -5.13
N GLY A 71 -13.08 14.71 -4.50
CA GLY A 71 -14.49 14.96 -4.16
C GLY A 71 -14.65 16.25 -3.35
N ARG A 72 -13.91 16.38 -2.24
CA ARG A 72 -13.94 17.58 -1.38
C ARG A 72 -13.60 18.85 -2.14
N TYR A 73 -12.50 18.88 -2.90
CA TYR A 73 -12.14 20.07 -3.67
C TYR A 73 -13.14 20.40 -4.77
N THR A 74 -13.81 19.41 -5.36
CA THR A 74 -14.88 19.64 -6.35
C THR A 74 -16.12 20.25 -5.67
N GLU A 75 -16.52 19.72 -4.51
CA GLU A 75 -17.63 20.25 -3.70
C GLU A 75 -17.37 21.70 -3.23
N ASP A 76 -16.12 22.01 -2.87
CA ASP A 76 -15.70 23.35 -2.46
C ASP A 76 -15.51 24.33 -3.64
N GLY A 77 -15.69 23.88 -4.89
CA GLY A 77 -15.46 24.68 -6.10
C GLY A 77 -13.97 24.98 -6.39
N ASN A 78 -13.04 24.30 -5.73
CA ASN A 78 -11.59 24.41 -5.96
C ASN A 78 -11.13 23.48 -7.09
N GLU A 79 -11.57 23.79 -8.31
CA GLU A 79 -11.29 22.96 -9.50
C GLU A 79 -9.79 22.83 -9.82
N LYS A 80 -8.98 23.83 -9.47
CA LYS A 80 -7.53 23.81 -9.72
C LYS A 80 -6.83 22.74 -8.89
N ASP A 81 -7.08 22.74 -7.58
CA ASP A 81 -6.49 21.73 -6.70
C ASP A 81 -7.14 20.36 -6.90
N ALA A 82 -8.45 20.30 -7.23
CA ALA A 82 -9.10 19.06 -7.65
C ALA A 82 -8.41 18.45 -8.88
N ALA A 83 -8.07 19.26 -9.89
CA ALA A 83 -7.34 18.79 -11.08
C ALA A 83 -5.95 18.26 -10.75
N LEU A 84 -5.22 18.90 -9.84
CA LEU A 84 -3.91 18.43 -9.38
C LEU A 84 -4.01 17.09 -8.64
N ILE A 85 -4.88 16.98 -7.64
CA ILE A 85 -5.04 15.72 -6.90
C ILE A 85 -5.60 14.60 -7.77
N ARG A 86 -6.40 14.93 -8.80
CA ARG A 86 -6.90 13.96 -9.77
C ARG A 86 -5.78 13.28 -10.57
N ARG A 87 -4.60 13.90 -10.70
CA ARG A 87 -3.40 13.24 -11.25
C ARG A 87 -2.97 12.06 -10.40
N ILE A 88 -3.13 12.17 -9.07
CA ILE A 88 -2.82 11.11 -8.12
C ILE A 88 -3.95 10.09 -8.08
N ALA A 89 -5.18 10.56 -7.88
CA ALA A 89 -6.35 9.71 -7.64
C ALA A 89 -6.66 8.73 -8.78
N ARG A 90 -6.26 9.06 -10.02
CA ARG A 90 -6.50 8.21 -11.19
C ARG A 90 -5.51 7.06 -11.32
N GLN A 91 -4.42 7.03 -10.57
CA GLN A 91 -3.42 5.98 -10.67
C GLN A 91 -3.69 4.85 -9.67
N PRO A 92 -3.38 3.59 -10.01
CA PRO A 92 -3.35 2.53 -9.02
C PRO A 92 -2.22 2.81 -8.03
N VAL A 93 -2.46 2.52 -6.76
CA VAL A 93 -1.48 2.67 -5.69
C VAL A 93 -1.48 1.44 -4.81
N GLY A 94 -0.43 1.24 -4.01
CA GLY A 94 -0.40 0.17 -3.02
C GLY A 94 -1.50 0.35 -1.97
N GLU A 95 -2.27 -0.71 -1.73
CA GLU A 95 -3.18 -0.83 -0.61
C GLU A 95 -2.46 -1.48 0.57
N TRP A 96 -2.08 -0.66 1.55
CA TRP A 96 -1.34 -1.07 2.73
C TRP A 96 -2.29 -1.72 3.73
N ILE A 97 -2.16 -3.02 3.95
CA ILE A 97 -3.08 -3.79 4.79
C ILE A 97 -2.86 -3.45 6.27
N GLY A 98 -3.93 -3.09 6.95
CA GLY A 98 -3.95 -2.78 8.38
C GLY A 98 -3.84 -4.01 9.28
N THR A 99 -3.76 -3.76 10.59
CA THR A 99 -3.63 -4.80 11.62
C THR A 99 -4.95 -5.20 12.26
N ASP A 100 -5.98 -4.35 12.17
CA ASP A 100 -7.21 -4.53 12.93
C ASP A 100 -8.14 -5.58 12.33
N ASN A 101 -8.32 -5.58 11.00
CA ASN A 101 -9.17 -6.54 10.28
C ASN A 101 -8.55 -7.00 8.94
N PRO A 102 -7.33 -7.58 8.96
CA PRO A 102 -6.54 -7.87 7.75
C PRO A 102 -7.25 -8.76 6.72
N GLU A 103 -8.03 -9.75 7.17
CA GLU A 103 -8.79 -10.64 6.27
C GLU A 103 -9.87 -9.88 5.51
N ALA A 104 -10.64 -9.03 6.21
CA ALA A 104 -11.73 -8.27 5.61
C ALA A 104 -11.19 -7.18 4.66
N GLU A 105 -10.09 -6.52 5.01
CA GLU A 105 -9.43 -5.53 4.14
C GLU A 105 -8.89 -6.18 2.87
N ALA A 106 -8.10 -7.25 2.99
CA ALA A 106 -7.56 -7.96 1.83
C ALA A 106 -8.67 -8.52 0.94
N LYS A 107 -9.74 -9.06 1.54
CA LYS A 107 -10.94 -9.50 0.81
C LYS A 107 -11.62 -8.36 0.07
N GLY A 108 -11.88 -7.24 0.75
CA GLY A 108 -12.54 -6.08 0.16
C GLY A 108 -11.78 -5.52 -1.05
N PHE A 109 -10.46 -5.36 -0.94
CA PHE A 109 -9.64 -4.87 -2.04
C PHE A 109 -9.57 -5.86 -3.20
N THR A 110 -9.36 -7.16 -2.92
CA THR A 110 -9.27 -8.17 -3.98
C THR A 110 -10.61 -8.42 -4.69
N GLU A 111 -11.73 -8.43 -3.99
CA GLU A 111 -13.07 -8.52 -4.60
C GLU A 111 -13.40 -7.28 -5.44
N ALA A 112 -13.02 -6.08 -4.99
CA ALA A 112 -13.21 -4.85 -5.75
C ALA A 112 -12.36 -4.82 -7.03
N ALA A 113 -11.11 -5.27 -6.93
CA ALA A 113 -10.21 -5.40 -8.08
C ALA A 113 -10.74 -6.41 -9.10
N GLU A 114 -11.12 -7.62 -8.65
CA GLU A 114 -11.68 -8.66 -9.52
C GLU A 114 -12.96 -8.18 -10.23
N LYS A 115 -13.87 -7.53 -9.50
CA LYS A 115 -15.10 -6.95 -10.08
C LYS A 115 -14.81 -5.88 -11.15
N ALA A 116 -13.66 -5.21 -11.06
CA ALA A 116 -13.18 -4.24 -12.04
C ALA A 116 -12.36 -4.86 -13.18
N ASP A 117 -12.20 -6.20 -13.21
CA ASP A 117 -11.30 -6.92 -14.12
C ASP A 117 -9.85 -6.41 -14.00
N ARG A 118 -9.38 -6.29 -12.75
CA ARG A 118 -8.05 -5.80 -12.36
C ARG A 118 -7.44 -6.70 -11.27
N GLU A 119 -6.14 -6.54 -11.05
CA GLU A 119 -5.41 -7.14 -9.93
C GLU A 119 -5.28 -6.15 -8.76
N ALA A 120 -5.29 -6.65 -7.52
CA ALA A 120 -5.00 -5.82 -6.36
C ALA A 120 -3.48 -5.64 -6.19
N LEU A 121 -3.02 -4.41 -5.94
CA LEU A 121 -1.65 -4.14 -5.50
C LEU A 121 -1.66 -3.95 -3.98
N LEU A 122 -1.14 -4.93 -3.25
CA LEU A 122 -1.16 -4.94 -1.79
C LEU A 122 0.24 -4.72 -1.22
N VAL A 123 0.32 -4.03 -0.09
CA VAL A 123 1.56 -3.86 0.67
C VAL A 123 1.38 -4.47 2.05
N LEU A 124 2.23 -5.44 2.39
CA LEU A 124 2.26 -6.06 3.71
C LEU A 124 3.42 -5.44 4.49
N TYR A 125 3.10 -4.85 5.63
CA TYR A 125 4.07 -4.09 6.41
C TYR A 125 3.80 -4.29 7.90
N ASN A 126 3.93 -5.51 8.40
CA ASN A 126 3.61 -5.84 9.79
C ASN A 126 4.69 -6.68 10.50
N ILE A 127 5.90 -6.76 9.96
CA ILE A 127 7.01 -7.49 10.58
C ILE A 127 7.26 -7.00 12.04
N PRO A 128 7.50 -7.90 13.02
CA PRO A 128 7.86 -7.48 14.37
C PRO A 128 9.11 -6.59 14.40
N HIS A 129 9.17 -5.68 15.37
CA HIS A 129 10.23 -4.67 15.49
C HIS A 129 10.34 -3.79 14.22
N ARG A 130 9.19 -3.48 13.60
CA ARG A 130 9.12 -2.65 12.38
C ARG A 130 9.76 -1.29 12.63
N ASP A 131 10.57 -0.87 11.65
CA ASP A 131 11.22 0.45 11.63
C ASP A 131 12.03 0.75 12.91
N CYS A 132 12.38 -0.29 13.68
CA CYS A 132 13.19 -0.24 14.91
C CYS A 132 12.80 0.88 15.90
N GLY A 133 11.52 1.24 15.95
CA GLY A 133 11.02 2.29 16.83
C GLY A 133 11.02 3.72 16.26
N GLN A 134 11.33 3.91 14.97
CA GLN A 134 11.29 5.20 14.26
C GLN A 134 9.84 5.62 13.90
N PHE A 135 9.66 6.48 12.89
CA PHE A 135 8.39 7.16 12.61
C PHE A 135 7.23 6.21 12.23
N SER A 136 7.54 5.09 11.57
CA SER A 136 6.61 4.03 11.18
C SER A 136 6.66 2.83 12.12
N LYS A 137 7.16 2.99 13.35
CA LYS A 137 7.18 1.91 14.35
C LYS A 137 5.83 1.21 14.50
N GLY A 138 5.90 -0.08 14.77
CA GLY A 138 4.75 -0.95 14.87
C GLY A 138 5.16 -2.38 14.56
N GLY A 139 4.33 -3.06 13.79
CA GLY A 139 4.50 -4.48 13.53
C GLY A 139 3.75 -5.34 14.53
N ALA A 140 3.69 -6.63 14.21
CA ALA A 140 3.13 -7.64 15.09
C ALA A 140 3.92 -7.71 16.42
N ALA A 141 3.25 -8.16 17.47
CA ALA A 141 3.85 -8.26 18.81
C ALA A 141 5.03 -9.24 18.85
N ASP A 142 4.95 -10.31 18.08
CA ASP A 142 5.93 -11.39 17.95
C ASP A 142 5.71 -12.16 16.63
N GLY A 143 6.53 -13.16 16.37
CA GLY A 143 6.42 -13.99 15.17
C GLY A 143 5.10 -14.78 15.05
N ASP A 144 4.45 -15.17 16.14
CA ASP A 144 3.18 -15.92 16.08
C ASP A 144 2.02 -14.99 15.72
N ALA A 145 1.99 -13.80 16.29
CA ALA A 145 1.07 -12.75 15.90
C ALA A 145 1.24 -12.36 14.42
N TYR A 146 2.49 -12.32 13.92
CA TYR A 146 2.77 -12.06 12.51
C TYR A 146 2.20 -13.14 11.59
N ARG A 147 2.46 -14.42 11.91
CA ARG A 147 1.96 -15.57 11.13
C ARG A 147 0.44 -15.60 11.11
N ALA A 148 -0.20 -15.36 12.25
CA ALA A 148 -1.66 -15.32 12.35
C ALA A 148 -2.26 -14.17 11.51
N TRP A 149 -1.65 -12.98 11.56
CA TRP A 149 -2.04 -11.84 10.73
C TRP A 149 -1.90 -12.17 9.24
N LEU A 150 -0.75 -12.72 8.84
CA LEU A 150 -0.47 -13.10 7.45
C LEU A 150 -1.46 -14.17 6.95
N ASP A 151 -1.79 -15.16 7.78
CA ASP A 151 -2.78 -16.19 7.43
C ASP A 151 -4.15 -15.58 7.17
N SER A 152 -4.56 -14.58 7.97
CA SER A 152 -5.78 -13.81 7.73
C SER A 152 -5.73 -13.01 6.44
N VAL A 153 -4.62 -12.33 6.13
CA VAL A 153 -4.42 -11.67 4.83
C VAL A 153 -4.57 -12.68 3.68
N ALA A 154 -3.88 -13.81 3.77
CA ALA A 154 -3.88 -14.82 2.72
C ALA A 154 -5.27 -15.45 2.50
N LYS A 155 -6.07 -15.62 3.56
CA LYS A 155 -7.49 -16.00 3.45
C LYS A 155 -8.31 -14.92 2.74
N GLY A 156 -8.06 -13.66 3.06
CA GLY A 156 -8.71 -12.52 2.42
C GLY A 156 -8.38 -12.41 0.93
N ILE A 157 -7.15 -12.73 0.52
CA ILE A 157 -6.76 -12.79 -0.91
C ILE A 157 -7.42 -13.98 -1.61
N GLY A 158 -7.33 -15.18 -1.05
CA GLY A 158 -7.89 -16.39 -1.65
C GLY A 158 -7.28 -16.74 -3.00
N ASP A 159 -8.12 -16.96 -4.01
CA ASP A 159 -7.77 -17.32 -5.38
C ASP A 159 -7.73 -16.11 -6.35
N ARG A 160 -8.03 -14.90 -5.85
CA ARG A 160 -8.08 -13.67 -6.66
C ARG A 160 -6.67 -13.18 -7.02
N GLY A 161 -6.59 -12.46 -8.15
CA GLY A 161 -5.34 -11.88 -8.65
C GLY A 161 -4.80 -10.78 -7.74
N ALA A 162 -3.58 -10.94 -7.24
CA ALA A 162 -2.91 -9.97 -6.39
C ALA A 162 -1.40 -9.90 -6.66
N THR A 163 -0.85 -8.69 -6.62
CA THR A 163 0.59 -8.46 -6.47
C THR A 163 0.85 -7.94 -5.06
N VAL A 164 1.72 -8.61 -4.32
CA VAL A 164 2.09 -8.28 -2.95
C VAL A 164 3.52 -7.76 -2.90
N VAL A 165 3.70 -6.54 -2.39
CA VAL A 165 5.01 -6.03 -1.97
C VAL A 165 5.17 -6.34 -0.49
N LEU A 166 6.17 -7.17 -0.17
CA LEU A 166 6.33 -7.77 1.14
C LEU A 166 7.38 -7.03 1.97
N GLU A 167 6.93 -6.53 3.12
CA GLU A 167 7.70 -5.94 4.21
C GLU A 167 8.75 -4.92 3.77
N PRO A 168 8.31 -3.74 3.28
CA PRO A 168 9.20 -2.60 3.02
C PRO A 168 10.25 -2.40 4.12
N ASP A 169 11.51 -2.23 3.71
CA ASP A 169 12.69 -2.02 4.57
C ASP A 169 13.07 -3.18 5.51
N ALA A 170 12.31 -4.28 5.57
CA ALA A 170 12.55 -5.31 6.59
C ALA A 170 13.91 -6.00 6.43
N VAL A 171 14.32 -6.30 5.19
CA VAL A 171 15.64 -6.86 4.89
C VAL A 171 16.72 -5.79 5.02
N LEU A 172 16.43 -4.56 4.58
CA LEU A 172 17.36 -3.43 4.69
C LEU A 172 17.76 -3.19 6.15
N HIS A 173 16.79 -3.27 7.07
CA HIS A 173 17.01 -3.09 8.50
C HIS A 173 17.82 -4.20 9.18
N LEU A 174 18.03 -5.34 8.52
CA LEU A 174 19.00 -6.34 8.98
C LEU A 174 20.43 -5.92 8.66
N VAL A 175 20.61 -5.20 7.54
CA VAL A 175 21.90 -4.85 6.97
C VAL A 175 22.43 -3.52 7.51
N ASP A 176 21.55 -2.56 7.78
CA ASP A 176 21.90 -1.24 8.33
C ASP A 176 22.15 -1.26 9.86
N GLY A 177 21.91 -2.40 10.51
CA GLY A 177 22.06 -2.59 11.97
C GLY A 177 20.90 -2.05 12.81
N CYS A 178 19.81 -1.61 12.18
CA CYS A 178 18.60 -1.13 12.84
C CYS A 178 17.91 -2.25 13.63
N THR A 179 17.77 -3.42 13.03
CA THR A 179 17.23 -4.61 13.70
C THR A 179 18.35 -5.22 14.56
N PRO A 180 18.16 -5.33 15.90
CA PRO A 180 19.16 -5.94 16.78
C PRO A 180 19.48 -7.39 16.39
N GLN A 181 20.74 -7.79 16.56
CA GLN A 181 21.28 -9.08 16.09
C GLN A 181 20.48 -10.28 16.61
N GLU A 182 19.95 -10.20 17.84
CA GLU A 182 19.15 -11.25 18.46
C GLU A 182 17.84 -11.55 17.71
N PHE A 183 17.33 -10.61 16.88
CA PHE A 183 16.09 -10.78 16.12
C PHE A 183 16.32 -11.15 14.64
N HIS A 184 17.57 -11.30 14.20
CA HIS A 184 17.89 -11.54 12.78
C HIS A 184 17.33 -12.87 12.29
N GLU A 185 17.55 -13.96 13.04
CA GLU A 185 17.06 -15.29 12.67
C GLU A 185 15.53 -15.32 12.59
N GLU A 186 14.85 -14.78 13.60
CA GLU A 186 13.39 -14.68 13.59
C GLU A 186 12.89 -13.90 12.37
N ARG A 187 13.49 -12.74 12.07
CA ARG A 187 13.06 -11.94 10.91
C ARG A 187 13.26 -12.69 9.59
N TYR A 188 14.38 -13.37 9.39
CA TYR A 188 14.58 -14.19 8.20
C TYR A 188 13.54 -15.30 8.09
N ASP A 189 13.25 -16.00 9.19
CA ASP A 189 12.25 -17.07 9.21
C ASP A 189 10.83 -16.56 8.92
N LEU A 190 10.47 -15.38 9.45
CA LEU A 190 9.17 -14.75 9.20
C LEU A 190 9.02 -14.31 7.74
N LEU A 191 10.06 -13.67 7.16
CA LEU A 191 10.03 -13.24 5.76
C LEU A 191 9.96 -14.43 4.81
N LYS A 192 10.78 -15.46 5.06
CA LYS A 192 10.76 -16.69 4.25
C LYS A 192 9.42 -17.40 4.35
N GLY A 193 8.90 -17.57 5.57
CA GLY A 193 7.59 -18.15 5.80
C GLY A 193 6.47 -17.34 5.14
N ALA A 194 6.61 -16.01 5.08
CA ALA A 194 5.65 -15.15 4.41
C ALA A 194 5.62 -15.33 2.90
N VAL A 195 6.80 -15.38 2.26
CA VAL A 195 6.92 -15.71 0.85
C VAL A 195 6.28 -17.07 0.57
N GLU A 196 6.66 -18.11 1.31
CA GLU A 196 6.14 -19.47 1.12
C GLU A 196 4.62 -19.53 1.25
N ARG A 197 4.06 -18.87 2.27
CA ARG A 197 2.61 -18.86 2.53
C ARG A 197 1.83 -18.13 1.44
N LEU A 198 2.32 -16.99 0.97
CA LEU A 198 1.68 -16.21 -0.10
C LEU A 198 1.77 -16.92 -1.45
N LYS A 199 2.88 -17.62 -1.73
CA LYS A 199 3.07 -18.39 -2.96
C LYS A 199 2.21 -19.66 -3.05
N GLN A 200 1.54 -20.06 -1.97
CA GLN A 200 0.49 -21.09 -2.02
C GLN A 200 -0.81 -20.58 -2.68
N LEU A 201 -0.97 -19.26 -2.84
CA LEU A 201 -2.13 -18.65 -3.48
C LEU A 201 -1.91 -18.61 -5.01
N PRO A 202 -2.82 -19.17 -5.82
CA PRO A 202 -2.58 -19.40 -7.26
C PRO A 202 -2.49 -18.11 -8.10
N GLY A 203 -3.11 -17.02 -7.65
CA GLY A 203 -3.14 -15.73 -8.33
C GLY A 203 -2.17 -14.68 -7.77
N THR A 204 -1.26 -15.07 -6.88
CA THR A 204 -0.46 -14.11 -6.12
C THR A 204 0.99 -14.04 -6.58
N LYS A 205 1.41 -12.83 -7.00
CA LYS A 205 2.82 -12.46 -7.19
C LYS A 205 3.36 -11.84 -5.91
N VAL A 206 4.59 -12.17 -5.55
CA VAL A 206 5.28 -11.67 -4.35
C VAL A 206 6.59 -11.03 -4.74
N TYR A 207 6.75 -9.75 -4.39
CA TYR A 207 8.00 -9.00 -4.49
C TYR A 207 8.49 -8.66 -3.10
N LEU A 208 9.58 -9.29 -2.67
CA LEU A 208 10.22 -8.98 -1.39
C LEU A 208 10.93 -7.62 -1.48
N ASP A 209 10.71 -6.72 -0.53
CA ASP A 209 11.39 -5.43 -0.57
C ASP A 209 12.91 -5.56 -0.41
N ALA A 210 13.64 -4.81 -1.23
CA ALA A 210 15.09 -4.78 -1.30
C ALA A 210 15.67 -3.38 -1.06
N GLY A 211 14.92 -2.50 -0.38
CA GLY A 211 15.36 -1.16 -0.05
C GLY A 211 15.61 -0.28 -1.28
N ASN A 212 16.66 0.55 -1.22
CA ASN A 212 16.94 1.52 -2.27
C ASN A 212 18.44 1.86 -2.42
N ALA A 213 18.79 2.40 -3.59
CA ALA A 213 20.16 2.71 -3.99
C ALA A 213 20.84 3.81 -3.15
N GLY A 214 20.07 4.61 -2.41
CA GLY A 214 20.61 5.67 -1.55
C GLY A 214 21.03 5.19 -0.17
N TRP A 215 20.74 3.93 0.18
CA TRP A 215 20.92 3.42 1.54
C TRP A 215 21.98 2.32 1.60
N HIS A 216 21.83 1.25 0.81
CA HIS A 216 22.79 0.14 0.75
C HIS A 216 23.13 -0.25 -0.68
N THR A 217 24.11 -1.14 -0.83
CA THR A 217 24.58 -1.64 -2.13
C THR A 217 23.94 -2.99 -2.46
N PRO A 218 23.87 -3.37 -3.76
CA PRO A 218 23.47 -4.71 -4.15
C PRO A 218 24.31 -5.82 -3.52
N ASP A 219 25.60 -5.57 -3.29
CA ASP A 219 26.51 -6.52 -2.62
C ASP A 219 26.15 -6.77 -1.15
N ALA A 220 25.59 -5.77 -0.47
CA ALA A 220 25.18 -5.92 0.92
C ALA A 220 23.84 -6.67 1.06
N LEU A 221 23.00 -6.66 0.01
CA LEU A 221 21.60 -7.11 0.09
C LEU A 221 21.35 -8.49 -0.51
N PHE A 222 22.17 -8.97 -1.45
CA PHE A 222 21.85 -10.20 -2.17
C PHE A 222 21.79 -11.45 -1.27
N GLN A 223 22.71 -11.62 -0.32
CA GLN A 223 22.69 -12.74 0.63
C GLN A 223 21.52 -12.64 1.61
N PRO A 224 21.29 -11.49 2.28
CA PRO A 224 20.10 -11.29 3.11
C PRO A 224 18.80 -11.61 2.39
N LEU A 225 18.63 -11.14 1.15
CA LEU A 225 17.43 -11.43 0.36
C LEU A 225 17.27 -12.93 0.06
N GLN A 226 18.35 -13.62 -0.29
CA GLN A 226 18.32 -15.07 -0.48
C GLN A 226 17.90 -15.80 0.80
N GLN A 227 18.44 -15.38 1.95
CA GLN A 227 18.10 -15.95 3.26
C GLN A 227 16.64 -15.67 3.65
N ALA A 228 16.12 -14.49 3.30
CA ALA A 228 14.73 -14.07 3.51
C ALA A 228 13.72 -14.73 2.54
N GLY A 229 14.15 -15.70 1.73
CA GLY A 229 13.24 -16.49 0.89
C GLY A 229 13.01 -15.94 -0.52
N LEU A 230 13.80 -14.97 -0.99
CA LEU A 230 13.68 -14.41 -2.35
C LEU A 230 13.65 -15.51 -3.45
N GLY A 231 14.32 -16.64 -3.22
CA GLY A 231 14.30 -17.79 -4.14
C GLY A 231 12.91 -18.22 -4.59
N ALA A 232 11.94 -18.24 -3.67
CA ALA A 232 10.55 -18.65 -3.94
C ALA A 232 9.65 -17.49 -4.41
N ALA A 233 10.03 -16.24 -4.15
CA ALA A 233 9.30 -15.06 -4.60
C ALA A 233 9.44 -14.86 -6.12
N ASP A 234 8.50 -14.13 -6.72
CA ASP A 234 8.52 -13.79 -8.14
C ASP A 234 9.65 -12.80 -8.46
N GLY A 235 9.93 -11.89 -7.53
CA GLY A 235 10.99 -10.89 -7.66
C GLY A 235 11.24 -10.11 -6.38
N PHE A 236 11.79 -8.91 -6.53
CA PHE A 236 11.96 -7.96 -5.43
C PHE A 236 11.44 -6.56 -5.78
N ALA A 237 11.16 -5.74 -4.78
CA ALA A 237 10.76 -4.35 -4.96
C ALA A 237 11.92 -3.43 -4.55
N VAL A 238 12.08 -2.30 -5.24
CA VAL A 238 13.06 -1.27 -4.87
C VAL A 238 12.42 0.11 -4.80
N ASN A 239 13.05 1.01 -4.05
CA ASN A 239 12.70 2.42 -3.92
C ASN A 239 11.38 2.68 -3.19
N VAL A 240 10.80 1.68 -2.52
CA VAL A 240 9.51 1.81 -1.82
C VAL A 240 9.55 3.00 -0.86
N SER A 241 8.59 3.91 -1.01
CA SER A 241 8.51 5.16 -0.24
C SER A 241 9.71 6.10 -0.35
N ASN A 242 10.66 5.86 -1.24
CA ASN A 242 11.85 6.69 -1.42
C ASN A 242 11.76 7.53 -2.71
N PHE A 243 12.86 8.18 -3.08
CA PHE A 243 12.91 9.24 -4.08
C PHE A 243 14.03 9.03 -5.10
N GLN A 244 14.73 7.89 -5.09
CA GLN A 244 15.77 7.64 -6.08
C GLN A 244 15.17 7.65 -7.49
N THR A 245 15.85 8.31 -8.42
CA THR A 245 15.38 8.41 -9.81
C THR A 245 15.20 7.02 -10.41
N THR A 246 14.25 6.88 -11.34
CA THR A 246 13.97 5.59 -12.01
C THR A 246 15.22 5.00 -12.67
N ALA A 247 16.11 5.84 -13.23
CA ALA A 247 17.39 5.40 -13.78
C ALA A 247 18.32 4.78 -12.74
N VAL A 248 18.48 5.43 -11.58
CA VAL A 248 19.31 4.94 -10.47
C VAL A 248 18.72 3.65 -9.87
N SER A 249 17.41 3.62 -9.66
CA SER A 249 16.71 2.43 -9.15
C SER A 249 16.79 1.26 -10.12
N LYS A 250 16.70 1.50 -11.43
CA LYS A 250 16.86 0.48 -12.47
C LYS A 250 18.27 -0.10 -12.47
N ASP A 251 19.30 0.75 -12.41
CA ASP A 251 20.69 0.30 -12.35
C ASP A 251 20.98 -0.53 -11.08
N PHE A 252 20.53 -0.03 -9.91
CA PHE A 252 20.63 -0.76 -8.65
C PHE A 252 19.95 -2.13 -8.72
N GLY A 253 18.69 -2.17 -9.18
CA GLY A 253 17.92 -3.40 -9.30
C GLY A 253 18.57 -4.38 -10.29
N LYS A 254 19.09 -3.94 -11.43
CA LYS A 254 19.77 -4.84 -12.38
C LYS A 254 21.05 -5.45 -11.80
N ARG A 255 21.84 -4.66 -11.07
CA ARG A 255 23.04 -5.15 -10.40
C ARG A 255 22.71 -6.15 -9.30
N LEU A 256 21.61 -5.94 -8.57
CA LEU A 256 21.11 -6.90 -7.58
C LEU A 256 20.54 -8.16 -8.23
N SER A 257 19.70 -8.01 -9.25
CA SER A 257 19.10 -9.09 -10.04
C SER A 257 20.15 -10.06 -10.57
N ALA A 258 21.26 -9.54 -11.12
CA ALA A 258 22.38 -10.36 -11.60
C ALA A 258 23.01 -11.26 -10.52
N LYS A 259 22.90 -10.89 -9.23
CA LYS A 259 23.42 -11.66 -8.08
C LYS A 259 22.44 -12.68 -7.53
N VAL A 260 21.15 -12.51 -7.81
CA VAL A 260 20.05 -13.33 -7.26
C VAL A 260 19.37 -14.18 -8.33
N GLY A 261 20.08 -14.47 -9.42
CA GLY A 261 19.61 -15.37 -10.49
C GLY A 261 18.72 -14.71 -11.54
N ASN A 262 18.99 -13.44 -11.87
CA ASN A 262 18.25 -12.64 -12.85
C ASN A 262 16.76 -12.54 -12.54
N LYS A 263 16.38 -12.52 -11.25
CA LYS A 263 14.99 -12.30 -10.86
C LYS A 263 14.53 -10.91 -11.30
N PRO A 264 13.29 -10.78 -11.80
CA PRO A 264 12.74 -9.49 -12.15
C PRO A 264 12.45 -8.67 -10.88
N PHE A 265 12.19 -7.39 -11.08
CA PHE A 265 11.88 -6.47 -9.99
C PHE A 265 10.91 -5.37 -10.39
N VAL A 266 10.29 -4.76 -9.39
CA VAL A 266 9.42 -3.59 -9.54
C VAL A 266 10.06 -2.38 -8.88
N ILE A 267 9.73 -1.18 -9.38
CA ILE A 267 10.28 0.08 -8.86
C ILE A 267 9.12 0.95 -8.37
N ASP A 268 9.20 1.42 -7.13
CA ASP A 268 8.34 2.50 -6.67
C ASP A 268 8.75 3.83 -7.33
N THR A 269 7.83 4.41 -8.09
CA THR A 269 7.97 5.66 -8.84
C THR A 269 7.00 6.73 -8.33
N SER A 270 6.36 6.49 -7.19
CA SER A 270 5.32 7.36 -6.61
C SER A 270 5.76 8.82 -6.45
N ARG A 271 7.01 9.08 -6.07
CA ARG A 271 7.49 10.42 -5.68
C ARG A 271 8.88 10.79 -6.21
N ASN A 272 9.41 10.06 -7.19
CA ASN A 272 10.82 10.18 -7.59
C ASN A 272 11.06 11.10 -8.82
N GLY A 273 10.05 11.86 -9.28
CA GLY A 273 10.16 12.66 -10.52
C GLY A 273 11.26 13.72 -10.49
N ASN A 274 11.58 14.27 -9.31
CA ASN A 274 12.68 15.21 -9.10
C ASN A 274 13.91 14.58 -8.42
N GLY A 275 13.98 13.25 -8.35
CA GLY A 275 15.03 12.51 -7.66
C GLY A 275 15.02 12.70 -6.14
N PRO A 276 16.10 12.32 -5.43
CA PRO A 276 16.20 12.49 -3.99
C PRO A 276 16.48 13.93 -3.59
N TYR A 277 16.06 14.31 -2.39
CA TYR A 277 16.38 15.60 -1.80
C TYR A 277 17.80 15.59 -1.23
N THR A 278 18.60 16.62 -1.56
CA THR A 278 20.02 16.71 -1.18
C THR A 278 20.31 17.79 -0.14
N GLY A 279 19.26 18.46 0.37
CA GLY A 279 19.40 19.48 1.41
C GLY A 279 19.21 18.93 2.82
N GLY A 280 19.64 19.71 3.82
CA GLY A 280 19.46 19.36 5.23
C GLY A 280 20.35 18.20 5.71
N ALA A 281 19.96 17.59 6.83
CA ALA A 281 20.69 16.48 7.44
C ALA A 281 20.43 15.18 6.64
N PRO A 282 21.48 14.41 6.26
CA PRO A 282 21.35 13.21 5.44
C PRO A 282 20.30 12.21 5.94
N GLU A 283 20.23 12.01 7.26
CA GLU A 283 19.34 11.09 7.96
C GLU A 283 17.85 11.48 7.88
N GLU A 284 17.53 12.71 7.48
CA GLU A 284 16.16 13.17 7.30
C GLU A 284 15.78 13.38 5.83
N THR A 285 16.70 13.19 4.88
CA THR A 285 16.47 13.53 3.46
C THR A 285 15.28 12.80 2.84
N TRP A 286 14.88 11.66 3.42
CA TRP A 286 13.74 10.85 3.00
C TRP A 286 12.41 11.24 3.67
N CYS A 287 12.42 11.94 4.81
CA CYS A 287 11.20 12.14 5.59
C CYS A 287 10.46 13.43 5.20
N ASN A 288 9.38 13.34 4.42
CA ASN A 288 8.62 14.50 3.90
C ASN A 288 9.50 15.59 3.20
N PRO A 289 10.42 15.24 2.29
CA PRO A 289 11.29 16.23 1.66
C PRO A 289 10.53 17.20 0.75
N PRO A 290 10.93 18.49 0.72
CA PRO A 290 10.34 19.47 -0.18
C PRO A 290 10.80 19.29 -1.64
N GLY A 291 10.04 19.88 -2.56
CA GLY A 291 10.41 19.98 -3.98
C GLY A 291 10.48 18.65 -4.73
N ARG A 292 9.89 17.58 -4.16
CA ARG A 292 9.72 16.30 -4.88
C ARG A 292 8.54 16.40 -5.86
N ALA A 293 8.46 15.45 -6.78
CA ALA A 293 7.43 15.40 -7.81
C ALA A 293 6.94 13.96 -7.98
N LEU A 294 5.74 13.78 -8.51
CA LEU A 294 5.29 12.45 -8.95
C LEU A 294 6.26 11.93 -10.02
N GLY A 295 6.61 10.64 -9.96
CA GLY A 295 7.42 10.01 -11.00
C GLY A 295 6.57 9.50 -12.15
N GLU A 296 7.15 8.58 -12.93
CA GLU A 296 6.42 7.85 -13.97
C GLU A 296 5.15 7.22 -13.40
N THR A 297 4.05 7.30 -14.14
CA THR A 297 2.80 6.64 -13.74
C THR A 297 2.96 5.12 -13.78
N PRO A 298 2.20 4.37 -12.98
CA PRO A 298 2.28 2.92 -12.97
C PRO A 298 2.14 2.32 -14.38
N THR A 299 3.04 1.41 -14.72
CA THR A 299 3.02 0.72 -16.03
C THR A 299 3.86 -0.54 -16.04
N THR A 300 3.47 -1.51 -16.86
CA THR A 300 4.28 -2.70 -17.20
C THR A 300 5.13 -2.51 -18.46
N SER A 301 4.96 -1.39 -19.19
CA SER A 301 5.74 -1.06 -20.38
C SER A 301 7.04 -0.32 -20.02
N THR A 302 7.93 -1.00 -19.31
CA THR A 302 9.16 -0.40 -18.73
C THR A 302 10.34 -0.30 -19.71
N GLY A 303 10.24 -1.03 -20.83
CA GLY A 303 11.30 -1.15 -21.84
C GLY A 303 12.52 -1.97 -21.39
N ASP A 304 12.43 -2.71 -20.28
CA ASP A 304 13.49 -3.57 -19.76
C ASP A 304 12.89 -4.87 -19.23
N GLU A 305 13.32 -6.03 -19.75
CA GLU A 305 12.77 -7.34 -19.40
C GLU A 305 12.97 -7.73 -17.93
N LEU A 306 13.93 -7.10 -17.22
CA LEU A 306 14.13 -7.32 -15.79
C LEU A 306 13.25 -6.44 -14.91
N VAL A 307 12.59 -5.42 -15.48
CA VAL A 307 11.73 -4.51 -14.73
C VAL A 307 10.27 -4.79 -15.06
N ASP A 308 9.61 -5.55 -14.20
CA ASP A 308 8.23 -5.99 -14.43
C ASP A 308 7.25 -4.81 -14.47
N ALA A 309 7.46 -3.82 -13.60
CA ALA A 309 6.61 -2.63 -13.53
C ALA A 309 7.27 -1.43 -12.85
N TYR A 310 6.84 -0.25 -13.27
CA TYR A 310 6.81 0.93 -12.40
C TYR A 310 5.49 0.92 -11.65
N LEU A 311 5.56 1.08 -10.34
CA LEU A 311 4.41 1.06 -9.45
C LEU A 311 4.42 2.30 -8.56
N TRP A 312 3.27 2.70 -8.06
CA TRP A 312 3.18 3.64 -6.95
C TRP A 312 2.89 2.84 -5.68
N ILE A 313 3.93 2.33 -5.05
CA ILE A 313 3.80 1.44 -3.88
C ILE A 313 3.45 2.29 -2.65
N LYS A 314 4.20 3.36 -2.41
CA LYS A 314 3.76 4.46 -1.53
C LYS A 314 2.62 5.23 -2.18
N ARG A 315 1.63 5.61 -1.37
CA ARG A 315 0.52 6.47 -1.79
C ARG A 315 0.97 7.95 -1.76
N PRO A 316 1.09 8.64 -2.92
CA PRO A 316 1.51 10.04 -2.93
C PRO A 316 0.53 10.93 -2.17
N GLY A 317 1.05 11.69 -1.20
CA GLY A 317 0.24 12.53 -0.31
C GLY A 317 0.11 12.00 1.11
N GLU A 318 0.53 10.77 1.39
CA GLU A 318 0.66 10.29 2.77
C GLU A 318 2.00 10.70 3.38
N SER A 319 1.96 11.20 4.61
CA SER A 319 3.15 11.61 5.36
C SER A 319 4.10 10.43 5.61
N ASP A 320 5.39 10.73 5.69
CA ASP A 320 6.44 9.79 6.11
C ASP A 320 6.65 9.80 7.64
N GLY A 321 6.12 10.79 8.36
CA GLY A 321 6.28 10.97 9.80
C GLY A 321 6.11 12.42 10.25
N ASP A 322 6.22 12.69 11.55
CA ASP A 322 6.03 14.03 12.13
C ASP A 322 7.17 15.03 11.79
N CYS A 323 8.14 14.60 10.97
CA CYS A 323 9.25 15.40 10.48
C CYS A 323 8.76 16.56 9.60
N ARG A 324 9.50 17.68 9.64
CA ARG A 324 9.23 18.90 8.84
C ARG A 324 7.79 19.42 8.98
N GLY A 325 7.19 19.22 10.15
CA GLY A 325 5.82 19.63 10.44
C GLY A 325 4.75 18.78 9.76
N GLY A 326 5.14 17.61 9.24
CA GLY A 326 4.21 16.65 8.66
C GLY A 326 3.31 15.99 9.71
N PRO A 327 2.16 15.43 9.30
CA PRO A 327 1.37 14.55 10.15
C PRO A 327 2.07 13.21 10.46
N LYS A 328 1.44 12.38 11.29
CA LYS A 328 1.89 11.00 11.54
C LYS A 328 2.08 10.22 10.24
N ALA A 329 3.03 9.29 10.25
CA ALA A 329 3.30 8.41 9.11
C ALA A 329 2.01 7.72 8.62
N GLY A 330 1.79 7.75 7.31
CA GLY A 330 0.59 7.19 6.66
C GLY A 330 -0.64 8.10 6.68
N ALA A 331 -0.66 9.20 7.44
CA ALA A 331 -1.78 10.13 7.43
C ALA A 331 -1.80 10.94 6.13
N TRP A 332 -3.00 11.11 5.56
CA TRP A 332 -3.21 11.93 4.37
C TRP A 332 -2.89 13.40 4.64
N TRP A 333 -2.07 13.99 3.79
CA TRP A 333 -1.59 15.37 3.88
C TRP A 333 -1.82 16.11 2.55
N PRO A 334 -2.95 16.85 2.41
CA PRO A 334 -3.32 17.49 1.14
C PRO A 334 -2.26 18.43 0.58
N GLU A 335 -1.59 19.21 1.43
CA GLU A 335 -0.55 20.15 1.01
C GLU A 335 0.64 19.44 0.39
N TYR A 336 1.01 18.27 0.95
CA TYR A 336 2.10 17.48 0.40
C TYR A 336 1.71 16.82 -0.93
N ALA A 337 0.49 16.30 -1.04
CA ALA A 337 -0.05 15.75 -2.28
C ALA A 337 -0.05 16.81 -3.40
N LEU A 338 -0.49 18.04 -3.10
CA LEU A 338 -0.45 19.16 -4.03
C LEU A 338 0.98 19.54 -4.41
N GLY A 339 1.91 19.54 -3.46
CA GLY A 339 3.34 19.79 -3.72
C GLY A 339 3.92 18.81 -4.75
N LEU A 340 3.68 17.51 -4.55
CA LEU A 340 4.11 16.46 -5.48
C LEU A 340 3.49 16.65 -6.88
N ALA A 341 2.17 16.88 -6.95
CA ALA A 341 1.46 17.04 -8.21
C ALA A 341 1.91 18.28 -9.01
N ARG A 342 2.20 19.40 -8.33
CA ARG A 342 2.71 20.64 -8.94
C ARG A 342 4.16 20.51 -9.41
N GLY A 343 4.97 19.70 -8.73
CA GLY A 343 6.35 19.44 -9.16
C GLY A 343 6.46 18.65 -10.47
N THR A 344 5.34 18.15 -11.01
CA THR A 344 5.26 17.25 -12.17
C THR A 344 4.81 18.00 -13.45
N GLU A 345 5.33 19.21 -13.67
CA GLU A 345 5.06 20.00 -14.88
C GLU A 345 6.23 19.97 -15.88
#